data_AF-A0A7X9JX13-F1
#
_entry.id   AF-A0A7X9JX13-F1
#
_cell.length_a   1.000
_cell.length_b   1.000
_cell.length_c   1.000
_cell.angle_alpha   90.00
_cell.angle_beta   90.00
_cell.angle_gamma   90.00
#
_symmetry.space_group_name_H-M   'P 1'
#
loop_
_entity.id
_entity.type
_entity.pdbx_description
1 polymer ?
#
loop_
_entity_poly.entity_id
_entity_poly.type
_entity_poly.pdbx_seq_one_letter_code
_entity_poly.pdbx_strand_id
1 'polypeptide(L)'
;MESIVCKHWHHCPSLEVTTLLNTNPDKGLSLFEAKHRLEKFGPNTVTAQKQKSALQRLLLQFHQPLIYILLAAAFVTLFLQEWVDSSVIFGVVIVNAIIGFVQESKAEKAIESLRQMMTTHTNVLRDGKWQEIDAVNLVVGDVVQLQSGDKVPADVRLLRCRDLQVDESALTGESVPVIKKEEILDPETILADRRNMAYAGTLVTYGQARAVVVATGDGTETGRISELITSAADLSTPLTKKIAAFSKLLLIAILFLAAATFAVGLWRGENAVDMFMAAVALAVGAIPEGLPAAVTITLAIGVNRMAKKKAIIRKLPAVETLGSTTVICSDKTGTLTENQMTVKKIFTANNMYDVEGNGYAPEGPLLYEGKRLGEVLSFPLQETLLAGLLCNDSRLIQEENLWRIEGDPTEGALITVAGKAGLTPDKAKADTPRLDEIPFESERQFMATLHDTKNDDENIIYVKGAVEKILDACSDNIYIEEGRAALNRDDLLSRVEQMASEGLRVLALAR
;
A
#
# COMPACT_ATOMS: atom_id res chain seq x y z
N MET A 1 -17.53 9.86 -26.98
CA MET A 1 -16.80 8.84 -26.20
C MET A 1 -16.31 9.41 -24.87
N GLU A 2 -15.76 10.63 -24.80
CA GLU A 2 -15.35 11.27 -23.53
C GLU A 2 -16.50 11.47 -22.52
N SER A 3 -17.75 11.59 -22.97
CA SER A 3 -18.92 11.71 -22.08
C SER A 3 -19.45 10.39 -21.50
N ILE A 4 -18.94 9.22 -21.95
CA ILE A 4 -19.39 7.89 -21.48
C ILE A 4 -18.42 7.32 -20.44
N VAL A 5 -17.16 7.77 -20.43
CA VAL A 5 -16.12 7.28 -19.50
C VAL A 5 -16.30 7.84 -18.08
N CYS A 6 -17.15 8.85 -17.91
CA CYS A 6 -17.54 9.36 -16.61
C CYS A 6 -19.03 9.09 -16.36
N LYS A 7 -19.34 7.91 -15.81
CA LYS A 7 -19.93 7.77 -14.46
C LYS A 7 -20.52 6.38 -14.24
N HIS A 8 -19.97 5.69 -13.23
CA HIS A 8 -20.62 4.62 -12.48
C HIS A 8 -20.84 3.29 -13.24
N TRP A 9 -19.76 2.64 -13.69
CA TRP A 9 -19.80 1.30 -14.31
C TRP A 9 -20.47 0.22 -13.44
N HIS A 10 -20.61 0.46 -12.14
CA HIS A 10 -21.25 -0.43 -11.19
C HIS A 10 -22.76 -0.55 -11.34
N HIS A 11 -23.45 0.42 -11.97
CA HIS A 11 -24.90 0.30 -12.23
C HIS A 11 -25.21 -0.28 -13.61
N CYS A 12 -24.21 -0.42 -14.48
CA CYS A 12 -24.41 -0.99 -15.80
C CYS A 12 -24.33 -2.54 -15.76
N PRO A 13 -25.21 -3.24 -16.49
CA PRO A 13 -25.04 -4.67 -16.79
C PRO A 13 -23.70 -4.95 -17.46
N SER A 14 -23.04 -6.06 -17.11
CA SER A 14 -21.69 -6.40 -17.60
C SER A 14 -21.62 -6.48 -19.15
N LEU A 15 -22.67 -7.00 -19.80
CA LEU A 15 -22.78 -7.06 -21.27
C LEU A 15 -22.91 -5.68 -21.93
N GLU A 16 -23.55 -4.72 -21.25
CA GLU A 16 -23.66 -3.35 -21.75
C GLU A 16 -22.31 -2.66 -21.65
N VAL A 17 -21.57 -2.88 -20.56
CA VAL A 17 -20.20 -2.35 -20.39
C VAL A 17 -19.27 -2.85 -21.50
N THR A 18 -19.29 -4.14 -21.82
CA THR A 18 -18.45 -4.67 -22.91
C THR A 18 -18.84 -4.10 -24.28
N THR A 19 -20.15 -3.86 -24.50
CA THR A 19 -20.66 -3.21 -25.72
C THR A 19 -20.21 -1.76 -25.81
N LEU A 20 -20.35 -0.98 -24.74
CA LEU A 20 -19.92 0.42 -24.68
C LEU A 20 -18.41 0.57 -24.89
N LEU A 21 -17.62 -0.38 -24.39
CA LEU A 21 -16.17 -0.42 -24.55
C LEU A 21 -15.72 -1.07 -25.87
N ASN A 22 -16.64 -1.51 -26.72
CA ASN A 22 -16.38 -2.26 -27.96
C ASN A 22 -15.38 -3.41 -27.73
N THR A 23 -15.59 -4.23 -26.69
CA THR A 23 -14.74 -5.38 -26.37
C THR A 23 -15.54 -6.68 -26.40
N ASN A 24 -14.88 -7.78 -26.76
CA ASN A 24 -15.48 -9.10 -26.73
C ASN A 24 -15.11 -9.82 -25.42
N PRO A 25 -16.05 -10.29 -24.60
CA PRO A 25 -15.73 -10.95 -23.33
C PRO A 25 -14.97 -12.28 -23.48
N ASP A 26 -15.13 -12.99 -24.60
CA ASP A 26 -14.54 -14.31 -24.86
C ASP A 26 -13.28 -14.24 -25.75
N LYS A 27 -13.12 -13.17 -26.51
CA LYS A 27 -11.96 -12.96 -27.40
C LYS A 27 -11.05 -11.80 -26.98
N GLY A 28 -11.51 -10.94 -26.09
CA GLY A 28 -10.83 -9.70 -25.74
C GLY A 28 -10.74 -8.71 -26.90
N LEU A 29 -9.80 -7.76 -26.78
CA LEU A 29 -9.48 -6.81 -27.83
C LEU A 29 -8.57 -7.44 -28.90
N SER A 30 -8.60 -6.91 -30.12
CA SER A 30 -7.57 -7.24 -31.10
C SER A 30 -6.25 -6.55 -30.76
N LEU A 31 -5.12 -7.13 -31.19
CA LEU A 31 -3.80 -6.51 -30.97
C LEU A 31 -3.70 -5.11 -31.60
N PHE A 32 -4.37 -4.90 -32.74
CA PHE A 32 -4.41 -3.59 -33.41
C PHE A 32 -5.18 -2.55 -32.59
N GLU A 33 -6.36 -2.90 -32.09
CA GLU A 33 -7.19 -2.02 -31.27
C GLU A 33 -6.51 -1.69 -29.94
N ALA A 34 -5.89 -2.68 -29.29
CA ALA A 34 -5.15 -2.46 -28.06
C ALA A 34 -3.98 -1.48 -28.26
N LYS A 35 -3.23 -1.63 -29.35
CA LYS A 35 -2.14 -0.70 -29.71
C LYS A 35 -2.67 0.71 -30.00
N HIS A 36 -3.76 0.82 -30.75
CA HIS A 36 -4.38 2.11 -31.07
C HIS A 36 -4.89 2.83 -29.81
N ARG A 37 -5.50 2.10 -28.87
CA ARG A 37 -5.93 2.66 -27.57
C ARG A 37 -4.74 3.08 -26.72
N LEU A 38 -3.65 2.32 -26.71
CA LEU A 38 -2.43 2.67 -25.98
C LEU A 38 -1.81 3.97 -26.50
N GLU A 39 -1.76 4.14 -27.83
CA GLU A 39 -1.27 5.38 -28.46
C GLU A 39 -2.18 6.58 -28.17
N LYS A 40 -3.50 6.36 -28.07
CA LYS A 40 -4.49 7.41 -27.86
C LYS A 40 -4.64 7.85 -26.39
N PHE A 41 -4.75 6.88 -25.48
CA PHE A 41 -5.04 7.11 -24.05
C PHE A 41 -3.79 7.09 -23.18
N GLY A 42 -2.66 6.61 -23.71
CA GLY A 42 -1.41 6.47 -22.97
C GLY A 42 -1.34 5.19 -22.13
N PRO A 43 -0.17 4.96 -21.51
CA PRO A 43 0.06 3.78 -20.67
C PRO A 43 -0.75 3.80 -19.37
N ASN A 44 -1.02 2.62 -18.83
CA ASN A 44 -1.63 2.42 -17.50
C ASN A 44 -0.59 2.71 -16.39
N THR A 45 -0.28 3.99 -16.23
CA THR A 45 0.61 4.50 -15.19
C THR A 45 0.02 5.78 -14.64
N VAL A 46 0.08 5.94 -13.32
CA VAL A 46 -0.20 7.23 -12.69
C VAL A 46 0.90 8.20 -13.13
N THR A 47 0.50 9.33 -13.70
CA THR A 47 1.42 10.30 -14.30
C THR A 47 2.35 10.83 -13.22
N ALA A 48 3.58 10.35 -13.22
CA ALA A 48 4.63 10.95 -12.43
C ALA A 48 4.85 12.39 -12.93
N GLN A 49 5.03 13.34 -12.01
CA GLN A 49 5.38 14.71 -12.38
C GLN A 49 6.54 14.69 -13.38
N LYS A 50 6.40 15.43 -14.49
CA LYS A 50 7.41 15.51 -15.54
C LYS A 50 8.76 15.83 -14.91
N GLN A 51 9.69 14.88 -14.99
CA GLN A 51 11.07 15.13 -14.60
C GLN A 51 11.62 16.25 -15.50
N LYS A 52 12.29 17.23 -14.90
CA LYS A 52 12.92 18.31 -15.65
C LYS A 52 13.99 17.71 -16.57
N SER A 53 13.99 18.11 -17.85
CA SER A 53 15.00 17.62 -18.79
C SER A 53 16.41 18.04 -18.35
N ALA A 54 17.44 17.31 -18.75
CA ALA A 54 18.82 17.66 -18.38
C ALA A 54 19.19 19.09 -18.77
N LEU A 55 18.72 19.56 -19.94
CA LEU A 55 18.92 20.93 -20.41
C LEU A 55 18.11 21.94 -19.57
N GLN A 56 16.87 21.62 -19.21
CA GLN A 56 16.08 22.48 -18.31
C GLN A 56 16.72 22.59 -16.93
N ARG A 57 17.25 21.49 -16.39
CA ARG A 57 17.99 21.50 -15.12
C ARG A 57 19.23 22.37 -15.20
N LEU A 58 20.02 22.24 -16.28
CA LEU A 58 21.17 23.11 -16.52
C LEU A 58 20.76 24.58 -16.59
N LEU A 59 19.70 24.92 -17.33
CA LEU A 59 19.20 26.30 -17.45
C LEU A 59 18.65 26.84 -16.11
N LEU A 60 18.04 25.98 -15.29
CA LEU A 60 17.58 26.32 -13.96
C LEU A 60 18.73 26.64 -12.99
N GLN A 61 19.94 26.12 -13.23
CA GLN A 61 21.12 26.52 -12.45
C GLN A 61 21.44 28.00 -12.64
N PHE A 62 21.11 28.61 -13.78
CA PHE A 62 21.26 30.06 -14.00
C PHE A 62 20.13 30.89 -13.39
N HIS A 63 19.04 30.26 -12.95
CA HIS A 63 17.84 30.93 -12.45
C HIS A 63 17.95 31.27 -10.95
N GLN A 64 19.11 31.79 -10.54
CA GLN A 64 19.37 32.23 -9.17
C GLN A 64 19.53 33.75 -9.14
N PRO A 65 18.91 34.47 -8.18
CA PRO A 65 18.97 35.94 -8.09
C PRO A 65 20.38 36.53 -8.19
N LEU A 66 21.37 35.84 -7.64
CA LEU A 66 22.78 36.24 -7.64
C LEU A 66 23.46 36.02 -8.99
N ILE A 67 23.12 34.95 -9.71
CA ILE A 67 23.62 34.73 -11.07
C ILE A 67 23.10 35.83 -12.00
N TYR A 68 21.89 36.36 -11.78
CA TYR A 68 21.44 37.54 -12.52
C TYR A 68 22.28 38.78 -12.26
N ILE A 69 22.69 39.01 -11.01
CA ILE A 69 23.58 40.12 -10.67
C ILE A 69 24.95 39.92 -11.34
N LEU A 70 25.44 38.68 -11.37
CA LEU A 70 26.70 38.34 -12.03
C LEU A 70 26.66 38.47 -13.54
N LEU A 71 25.57 38.02 -14.17
CA LEU A 71 25.35 38.18 -15.59
C LEU A 71 25.21 39.68 -15.94
N ALA A 72 24.54 40.46 -15.11
CA ALA A 72 24.48 41.91 -15.25
C ALA A 72 25.87 42.55 -15.11
N ALA A 73 26.66 42.16 -14.12
CA ALA A 73 28.03 42.64 -13.94
C ALA A 73 28.94 42.27 -15.12
N ALA A 74 28.89 41.02 -15.58
CA ALA A 74 29.62 40.55 -16.76
C ALA A 74 29.24 41.34 -18.03
N PHE A 75 27.97 41.70 -18.17
CA PHE A 75 27.48 42.52 -19.28
C PHE A 75 27.98 43.97 -19.19
N VAL A 76 27.98 44.56 -18.00
CA VAL A 76 28.50 45.92 -17.77
C VAL A 76 30.00 45.98 -18.06
N THR A 77 30.79 45.01 -17.57
CA THR A 77 32.25 44.97 -17.82
C THR A 77 32.60 44.71 -19.27
N LEU A 78 31.81 43.87 -19.96
CA LEU A 78 31.94 43.67 -21.40
C LEU A 78 31.71 44.98 -22.17
N PHE A 79 30.71 45.76 -21.77
CA PHE A 79 30.41 47.06 -22.37
C PHE A 79 31.53 48.09 -22.14
N LEU A 80 32.21 48.01 -20.99
CA LEU A 80 33.38 48.82 -20.65
C LEU A 80 34.68 48.35 -21.35
N GLN A 81 34.61 47.32 -22.20
CA GLN A 81 35.75 46.73 -22.92
C GLN A 81 36.81 46.08 -21.99
N GLU A 82 36.42 45.71 -20.78
CA GLU A 82 37.25 44.93 -19.86
C GLU A 82 37.10 43.43 -20.16
N TRP A 83 37.69 43.01 -21.28
CA TRP A 83 37.56 41.64 -21.79
C TRP A 83 38.07 40.58 -20.81
N VAL A 84 39.14 40.88 -20.06
CA VAL A 84 39.72 39.96 -19.08
C VAL A 84 38.75 39.74 -17.94
N ASP A 85 38.28 40.82 -17.31
CA ASP A 85 37.39 40.72 -16.16
C ASP A 85 36.02 40.14 -16.50
N SER A 86 35.44 40.52 -17.64
CA SER A 86 34.21 39.91 -18.15
C SER A 86 34.38 38.40 -18.39
N SER A 87 35.51 38.00 -18.97
CA SER A 87 35.80 36.57 -19.21
C SER A 87 35.97 35.77 -17.91
N VAL A 88 36.55 36.36 -16.87
CA VAL A 88 36.70 35.74 -15.55
C VAL A 88 35.35 35.55 -14.89
N ILE A 89 34.50 36.59 -14.85
CA ILE A 89 33.16 36.52 -14.28
C ILE A 89 32.32 35.46 -15.01
N PHE A 90 32.36 35.47 -16.34
CA PHE A 90 31.63 34.50 -17.16
C PHE A 90 32.14 33.07 -16.94
N GLY A 91 33.46 32.88 -16.82
CA GLY A 91 34.08 31.61 -16.50
C GLY A 91 33.63 31.05 -15.14
N VAL A 92 33.59 31.89 -14.10
CA VAL A 92 33.09 31.50 -12.77
C VAL A 92 31.63 31.05 -12.84
N VAL A 93 30.76 31.81 -13.52
CA VAL A 93 29.34 31.45 -13.68
C VAL A 93 29.18 30.10 -14.38
N ILE A 94 29.96 29.83 -15.44
CA ILE A 94 29.92 28.54 -16.15
C ILE A 94 30.40 27.39 -15.26
N VAL A 95 31.54 27.55 -14.60
CA VAL A 95 32.10 26.51 -13.71
C VAL A 95 31.09 26.18 -12.61
N ASN A 96 30.46 27.18 -12.02
CA ASN A 96 29.46 26.99 -10.97
C ASN A 96 28.19 26.30 -11.48
N ALA A 97 27.71 26.65 -12.67
CA ALA A 97 26.59 25.96 -13.31
C ALA A 97 26.91 24.48 -13.59
N ILE A 98 28.13 24.17 -14.06
CA ILE A 98 28.58 22.79 -14.32
C ILE A 98 28.69 22.01 -13.00
N ILE A 99 29.32 22.58 -11.98
CA ILE A 99 29.46 21.93 -10.66
C ILE A 99 28.07 21.66 -10.07
N GLY A 100 27.17 22.64 -10.10
CA GLY A 100 25.78 22.49 -9.63
C GLY A 100 25.03 21.39 -10.38
N PHE A 101 25.12 21.37 -11.72
CA PHE A 101 24.50 20.34 -12.56
C PHE A 101 25.03 18.93 -12.25
N VAL A 102 26.35 18.77 -12.10
CA VAL A 102 26.97 17.46 -11.79
C VAL A 102 26.56 16.98 -10.39
N GLN A 103 26.54 17.88 -9.41
CA GLN A 103 26.15 17.56 -8.02
C GLN A 103 24.68 17.14 -7.94
N GLU A 104 23.77 17.90 -8.58
CA GLU A 104 22.34 17.58 -8.63
C GLU A 104 22.07 16.26 -9.36
N SER A 105 22.75 16.02 -10.49
CA SER A 105 22.59 14.80 -11.30
C SER A 105 23.03 13.54 -10.55
N LYS A 106 24.05 13.61 -9.67
CA LYS A 106 24.47 12.48 -8.84
C LYS A 106 23.42 12.11 -7.79
N ALA A 107 22.76 13.11 -7.20
CA ALA A 107 21.70 12.88 -6.21
C ALA A 107 20.46 12.24 -6.85
N GLU A 108 20.04 12.70 -8.03
CA GLU A 108 18.89 12.13 -8.74
C GLU A 108 19.13 10.68 -9.20
N LYS A 109 20.33 10.35 -9.70
CA LYS A 109 20.65 8.98 -10.12
C LYS A 109 20.50 7.95 -9.00
N ALA A 110 20.78 8.32 -7.75
CA ALA A 110 20.60 7.45 -6.60
C ALA A 110 19.12 7.15 -6.28
N ILE A 111 18.21 8.02 -6.70
CA ILE A 111 16.76 7.83 -6.53
C ILE A 111 16.19 7.02 -7.68
N GLU A 112 16.64 7.27 -8.91
CA GLU A 112 16.16 6.55 -10.10
C GLU A 112 16.49 5.06 -10.04
N SER A 113 17.68 4.68 -9.54
CA SER A 113 18.04 3.28 -9.35
C SER A 113 17.16 2.53 -8.33
N LEU A 114 16.51 3.25 -7.41
CA LEU A 114 15.54 2.67 -6.48
C LEU A 114 14.16 2.49 -7.11
N ARG A 115 13.82 3.28 -8.15
CA ARG A 115 12.51 3.26 -8.81
C ARG A 115 12.34 2.08 -9.78
N GLN A 116 13.43 1.62 -10.39
CA GLN A 116 13.43 0.57 -11.41
C GLN A 116 13.16 -0.86 -10.87
N MET A 117 13.02 -1.04 -9.56
CA MET A 117 12.82 -2.35 -8.91
C MET A 117 11.34 -2.77 -8.76
N MET A 118 10.38 -2.09 -9.40
CA MET A 118 8.95 -2.34 -9.23
C MET A 118 8.21 -2.37 -10.58
N THR A 119 8.14 -3.53 -11.24
CA THR A 119 7.23 -3.78 -12.37
C THR A 119 6.27 -4.92 -12.03
N THR A 120 5.00 -4.73 -12.37
CA THR A 120 3.92 -5.69 -12.12
C THR A 120 3.41 -6.23 -13.45
N HIS A 121 3.29 -7.56 -13.56
CA HIS A 121 2.81 -8.25 -14.75
C HIS A 121 1.33 -8.65 -14.56
N THR A 122 0.61 -8.87 -15.66
CA THR A 122 -0.80 -9.26 -15.62
C THR A 122 -1.22 -10.06 -16.87
N ASN A 123 -2.18 -10.95 -16.70
CA ASN A 123 -2.72 -11.78 -17.78
C ASN A 123 -3.93 -11.12 -18.45
N VAL A 124 -3.82 -10.89 -19.76
CA VAL A 124 -4.84 -10.27 -20.60
C VAL A 124 -5.26 -11.20 -21.73
N LEU A 125 -6.55 -11.17 -22.07
CA LEU A 125 -7.11 -11.84 -23.24
C LEU A 125 -7.10 -10.87 -24.42
N ARG A 126 -6.32 -11.19 -25.47
CA ARG A 126 -6.32 -10.45 -26.75
C ARG A 126 -6.29 -11.43 -27.92
N ASP A 127 -7.02 -11.13 -29.00
CA ASP A 127 -7.20 -12.02 -30.17
C ASP A 127 -7.56 -13.48 -29.81
N GLY A 128 -8.35 -13.66 -28.75
CA GLY A 128 -8.78 -14.96 -28.24
C GLY A 128 -7.70 -15.77 -27.52
N LYS A 129 -6.56 -15.18 -27.20
CA LYS A 129 -5.45 -15.83 -26.49
C LYS A 129 -5.11 -15.08 -25.21
N TRP A 130 -4.88 -15.83 -24.14
CA TRP A 130 -4.31 -15.30 -22.92
C TRP A 130 -2.82 -15.06 -23.12
N GLN A 131 -2.37 -13.87 -22.75
CA GLN A 131 -0.97 -13.46 -22.79
C GLN A 131 -0.62 -12.65 -21.55
N GLU A 132 0.56 -12.89 -21.02
CA GLU A 132 1.11 -12.09 -19.93
C GLU A 132 1.74 -10.83 -20.51
N ILE A 133 1.35 -9.67 -19.99
CA ILE A 133 1.89 -8.37 -20.37
C ILE A 133 2.31 -7.57 -19.13
N ASP A 134 3.18 -6.60 -19.32
CA ASP A 134 3.40 -5.55 -18.33
C ASP A 134 2.08 -4.80 -18.10
N ALA A 135 1.68 -4.63 -16.83
CA ALA A 135 0.46 -3.91 -16.46
C ALA A 135 0.44 -2.47 -17.01
N VAL A 136 1.60 -1.87 -17.30
CA VAL A 136 1.76 -0.56 -17.97
C VAL A 136 1.12 -0.53 -19.36
N ASN A 137 1.04 -1.66 -20.05
CA ASN A 137 0.50 -1.78 -21.40
C ASN A 137 -0.99 -2.16 -21.45
N LEU A 138 -1.67 -2.18 -20.30
CA LEU A 138 -3.13 -2.35 -20.25
C LEU A 138 -3.85 -1.10 -20.76
N VAL A 139 -4.98 -1.33 -21.42
CA VAL A 139 -5.85 -0.27 -21.92
C VAL A 139 -7.30 -0.52 -21.51
N VAL A 140 -8.10 0.54 -21.49
CA VAL A 140 -9.55 0.43 -21.27
C VAL A 140 -10.18 -0.50 -22.31
N GLY A 141 -10.99 -1.45 -21.83
CA GLY A 141 -11.62 -2.51 -22.62
C GLY A 141 -10.85 -3.82 -22.70
N ASP A 142 -9.60 -3.88 -22.20
CA ASP A 142 -8.92 -5.17 -22.04
C ASP A 142 -9.70 -6.09 -21.11
N VAL A 143 -9.69 -7.39 -21.40
CA VAL A 143 -10.25 -8.41 -20.51
C VAL A 143 -9.11 -9.07 -19.76
N VAL A 144 -9.11 -8.97 -18.44
CA VAL A 144 -8.07 -9.50 -17.56
C VAL A 144 -8.60 -10.67 -16.74
N GLN A 145 -7.68 -11.55 -16.35
CA GLN A 145 -7.94 -12.59 -15.37
C GLN A 145 -7.33 -12.17 -14.04
N LEU A 146 -8.12 -12.31 -12.99
CA LEU A 146 -7.72 -12.09 -11.60
C LEU A 146 -7.73 -13.45 -10.89
N GLN A 147 -6.67 -13.75 -10.15
CA GLN A 147 -6.53 -14.95 -9.33
C GLN A 147 -5.99 -14.57 -7.95
N SER A 148 -6.17 -15.48 -6.98
CA SER A 148 -5.59 -15.32 -5.65
C SER A 148 -4.09 -14.99 -5.72
N GLY A 149 -3.68 -13.96 -4.97
CA GLY A 149 -2.32 -13.44 -4.96
C GLY A 149 -2.07 -12.29 -5.95
N ASP A 150 -2.95 -12.08 -6.93
CA ASP A 150 -2.78 -11.00 -7.90
C ASP A 150 -3.07 -9.63 -7.28
N LYS A 151 -2.29 -8.62 -7.69
CA LYS A 151 -2.72 -7.23 -7.56
C LYS A 151 -3.62 -6.88 -8.73
N VAL A 152 -4.76 -6.28 -8.43
CA VAL A 152 -5.69 -5.80 -9.45
C VAL A 152 -4.97 -4.70 -10.26
N PRO A 153 -4.79 -4.87 -11.58
CA PRO A 153 -3.81 -4.10 -12.35
C PRO A 153 -4.34 -2.73 -12.84
N ALA A 154 -5.66 -2.55 -12.84
CA ALA A 154 -6.39 -1.37 -13.28
C ALA A 154 -7.80 -1.41 -12.64
N ASP A 155 -8.58 -0.34 -12.72
CA ASP A 155 -9.98 -0.43 -12.26
C ASP A 155 -10.79 -1.25 -13.26
N VAL A 156 -11.50 -2.26 -12.76
CA VAL A 156 -12.18 -3.25 -13.58
C VAL A 156 -13.63 -3.46 -13.16
N ARG A 157 -14.49 -3.73 -14.15
CA ARG A 157 -15.85 -4.25 -13.95
C ARG A 157 -15.83 -5.76 -14.08
N LEU A 158 -16.34 -6.45 -13.07
CA LEU A 158 -16.38 -7.91 -13.06
C LEU A 158 -17.37 -8.44 -14.10
N LEU A 159 -16.90 -9.34 -14.96
CA LEU A 159 -17.73 -10.03 -15.95
C LEU A 159 -18.20 -11.38 -15.41
N ARG A 160 -17.27 -12.09 -14.76
CA ARG A 160 -17.53 -13.38 -14.11
C ARG A 160 -16.64 -13.53 -12.89
N CYS A 161 -17.17 -13.98 -11.76
CA CYS A 161 -16.38 -14.27 -10.57
C CYS A 161 -16.78 -15.60 -9.94
N ARG A 162 -15.81 -16.28 -9.33
CA ARG A 162 -16.05 -17.47 -8.51
C ARG A 162 -15.37 -17.24 -7.17
N ASP A 163 -16.20 -17.02 -6.15
CA ASP A 163 -15.80 -16.81 -4.76
C ASP A 163 -14.71 -15.74 -4.60
N LEU A 164 -14.73 -14.71 -5.46
CA LEU A 164 -13.69 -13.69 -5.50
C LEU A 164 -13.76 -12.83 -4.23
N GLN A 165 -12.62 -12.73 -3.53
CA GLN A 165 -12.42 -11.84 -2.40
C GLN A 165 -11.23 -10.92 -2.69
N VAL A 166 -11.40 -9.63 -2.40
CA VAL A 166 -10.38 -8.62 -2.64
C VAL A 166 -10.16 -7.81 -1.37
N ASP A 167 -8.91 -7.70 -0.93
CA ASP A 167 -8.48 -6.78 0.13
C ASP A 167 -8.39 -5.37 -0.46
N GLU A 168 -9.39 -4.55 -0.12
CA GLU A 168 -9.52 -3.14 -0.52
C GLU A 168 -9.09 -2.18 0.60
N SER A 169 -8.34 -2.65 1.60
CA SER A 169 -7.86 -1.84 2.72
C SER A 169 -7.05 -0.63 2.26
N ALA A 170 -6.28 -0.76 1.17
CA ALA A 170 -5.50 0.33 0.59
C ALA A 170 -6.36 1.51 0.07
N LEU A 171 -7.65 1.27 -0.20
CA LEU A 171 -8.58 2.26 -0.75
C LEU A 171 -9.66 2.69 0.26
N THR A 172 -10.06 1.77 1.14
CA THR A 172 -11.19 1.97 2.08
C THR A 172 -10.76 2.05 3.55
N GLY A 173 -9.57 1.55 3.90
CA GLY A 173 -9.10 1.41 5.30
C GLY A 173 -9.62 0.16 6.03
N GLU A 174 -10.56 -0.58 5.45
CA GLU A 174 -11.17 -1.75 6.07
C GLU A 174 -10.38 -3.04 5.78
N SER A 175 -10.11 -3.83 6.83
CA SER A 175 -9.24 -5.04 6.76
C SER A 175 -9.95 -6.28 6.24
N VAL A 176 -11.28 -6.28 6.25
CA VAL A 176 -12.07 -7.46 5.89
C VAL A 176 -12.14 -7.54 4.37
N PRO A 177 -11.66 -8.64 3.75
CA PRO A 177 -11.77 -8.81 2.30
C PRO A 177 -13.21 -8.68 1.83
N VAL A 178 -13.42 -7.89 0.77
CA VAL A 178 -14.75 -7.65 0.21
C VAL A 178 -15.08 -8.80 -0.73
N ILE A 179 -16.17 -9.50 -0.44
CA ILE A 179 -16.73 -10.53 -1.34
C ILE A 179 -17.32 -9.83 -2.56
N LYS A 180 -16.83 -10.22 -3.73
CA LYS A 180 -17.22 -9.64 -5.00
C LYS A 180 -18.31 -10.46 -5.69
N LYS A 181 -19.19 -9.76 -6.39
CA LYS A 181 -20.39 -10.34 -7.04
C LYS A 181 -20.62 -9.71 -8.42
N GLU A 182 -21.31 -10.43 -9.30
CA GLU A 182 -21.62 -9.95 -10.67
C GLU A 182 -22.85 -9.02 -10.73
N GLU A 183 -23.49 -8.77 -9.59
CA GLU A 183 -24.77 -8.06 -9.48
C GLU A 183 -24.73 -6.62 -10.02
N ILE A 184 -25.91 -6.10 -10.35
CA ILE A 184 -26.11 -4.70 -10.71
C ILE A 184 -26.41 -3.93 -9.43
N LEU A 185 -25.75 -2.80 -9.24
CA LEU A 185 -25.86 -1.99 -8.03
C LEU A 185 -26.54 -0.66 -8.33
N ASP A 186 -27.08 -0.03 -7.29
CA ASP A 186 -27.71 1.29 -7.39
C ASP A 186 -26.67 2.35 -7.82
N PRO A 187 -27.01 3.31 -8.70
CA PRO A 187 -26.13 4.41 -9.07
C PRO A 187 -25.49 5.14 -7.87
N GLU A 188 -26.21 5.30 -6.76
CA GLU A 188 -25.77 6.00 -5.54
C GLU A 188 -24.88 5.15 -4.62
N THR A 189 -24.60 3.89 -4.99
CA THR A 189 -23.72 3.00 -4.22
C THR A 189 -22.34 3.63 -4.02
N ILE A 190 -21.93 3.79 -2.76
CA ILE A 190 -20.63 4.31 -2.38
C ILE A 190 -19.51 3.36 -2.79
N LEU A 191 -18.30 3.88 -2.98
CA LEU A 191 -17.16 3.13 -3.53
C LEU A 191 -16.89 1.82 -2.78
N ALA A 192 -16.91 1.84 -1.44
CA ALA A 192 -16.66 0.68 -0.59
C ALA A 192 -17.69 -0.46 -0.76
N ASP A 193 -18.91 -0.14 -1.17
CA ASP A 193 -20.00 -1.10 -1.34
C ASP A 193 -20.12 -1.62 -2.78
N ARG A 194 -19.30 -1.13 -3.72
CA ARG A 194 -19.32 -1.56 -5.14
C ARG A 194 -18.69 -2.94 -5.32
N ARG A 195 -19.41 -3.98 -4.90
CA ARG A 195 -18.98 -5.40 -4.95
C ARG A 195 -18.79 -5.96 -6.36
N ASN A 196 -19.25 -5.25 -7.38
CA ASN A 196 -19.17 -5.67 -8.77
C ASN A 196 -18.01 -5.01 -9.54
N MET A 197 -17.18 -4.26 -8.82
CA MET A 197 -15.95 -3.62 -9.26
C MET A 197 -14.75 -4.16 -8.45
N ALA A 198 -13.56 -4.07 -9.03
CA ALA A 198 -12.29 -4.20 -8.31
C ALA A 198 -11.33 -3.09 -8.77
N TYR A 199 -10.46 -2.61 -7.88
CA TYR A 199 -9.74 -1.35 -8.06
C TYR A 199 -8.23 -1.51 -8.17
N ALA A 200 -7.58 -0.65 -8.96
CA ALA A 200 -6.15 -0.71 -9.22
C ALA A 200 -5.33 -0.67 -7.91
N GLY A 201 -4.47 -1.68 -7.71
CA GLY A 201 -3.57 -1.79 -6.56
C GLY A 201 -4.09 -2.60 -5.37
N THR A 202 -5.37 -2.99 -5.35
CA THR A 202 -5.93 -3.88 -4.32
C THR A 202 -5.47 -5.33 -4.54
N LEU A 203 -5.45 -6.16 -3.48
CA LEU A 203 -4.95 -7.54 -3.54
C LEU A 203 -6.11 -8.53 -3.60
N VAL A 204 -6.08 -9.47 -4.55
CA VAL A 204 -7.01 -10.59 -4.59
C VAL A 204 -6.57 -11.61 -3.54
N THR A 205 -7.37 -11.81 -2.51
CA THR A 205 -7.04 -12.72 -1.41
C THR A 205 -7.51 -14.15 -1.67
N TYR A 206 -8.59 -14.30 -2.44
CA TYR A 206 -9.18 -15.61 -2.72
C TYR A 206 -10.03 -15.58 -4.01
N GLY A 207 -10.22 -16.76 -4.59
CA GLY A 207 -11.06 -16.96 -5.76
C GLY A 207 -10.43 -16.50 -7.07
N GLN A 208 -11.25 -16.40 -8.10
CA GLN A 208 -10.83 -15.94 -9.42
C GLN A 208 -11.94 -15.20 -10.14
N ALA A 209 -11.57 -14.31 -11.05
CA ALA A 209 -12.52 -13.58 -11.87
C ALA A 209 -11.98 -13.24 -13.25
N ARG A 210 -12.92 -13.03 -14.17
CA ARG A 210 -12.71 -12.34 -15.43
C ARG A 210 -13.34 -10.97 -15.33
N ALA A 211 -12.60 -9.95 -15.74
CA ALA A 211 -13.05 -8.58 -15.60
C ALA A 211 -12.62 -7.76 -16.83
N VAL A 212 -13.39 -6.71 -17.13
CA VAL A 212 -13.04 -5.75 -18.19
C VAL A 212 -12.47 -4.50 -17.55
N VAL A 213 -11.37 -3.99 -18.10
CA VAL A 213 -10.73 -2.74 -17.67
C VAL A 213 -11.62 -1.57 -18.03
N VAL A 214 -12.00 -0.76 -17.04
CA VAL A 214 -12.87 0.40 -17.23
C VAL A 214 -12.13 1.73 -17.01
N ALA A 215 -11.03 1.73 -16.27
CA ALA A 215 -10.14 2.88 -16.14
C ALA A 215 -8.69 2.46 -15.91
N THR A 216 -7.75 3.27 -16.40
CA THR A 216 -6.30 3.04 -16.35
C THR A 216 -5.57 4.31 -15.89
N GLY A 217 -4.39 4.15 -15.27
CA GLY A 217 -3.52 5.26 -14.86
C GLY A 217 -4.24 6.27 -13.97
N ASP A 218 -4.13 7.56 -14.31
CA ASP A 218 -4.77 8.66 -13.57
C ASP A 218 -6.31 8.57 -13.53
N GLY A 219 -6.92 7.84 -14.47
CA GLY A 219 -8.37 7.66 -14.51
C GLY A 219 -8.93 6.71 -13.44
N THR A 220 -8.06 5.92 -12.79
CA THR A 220 -8.44 5.00 -11.71
C THR A 220 -8.75 5.74 -10.41
N GLU A 221 -9.47 5.13 -9.48
CA GLU A 221 -9.73 5.74 -8.17
C GLU A 221 -8.43 5.98 -7.37
N THR A 222 -7.45 5.06 -7.47
CA THR A 222 -6.12 5.30 -6.88
C THR A 222 -5.32 6.37 -7.62
N GLY A 223 -5.49 6.49 -8.94
CA GLY A 223 -4.95 7.58 -9.76
C GLY A 223 -5.50 8.94 -9.33
N ARG A 224 -6.82 9.06 -9.16
CA ARG A 224 -7.49 10.27 -8.66
C ARG A 224 -7.03 10.65 -7.26
N ILE A 225 -6.87 9.69 -6.35
CA ILE A 225 -6.31 9.95 -5.01
C ILE A 225 -4.89 10.51 -5.15
N SER A 226 -4.07 9.92 -6.02
CA SER A 226 -2.71 10.41 -6.27
C SER A 226 -2.71 11.83 -6.87
N GLU A 227 -3.66 12.16 -7.76
CA GLU A 227 -3.83 13.50 -8.31
C GLU A 227 -4.27 14.51 -7.23
N LEU A 228 -5.21 14.15 -6.37
CA LEU A 228 -5.64 14.97 -5.22
C LEU A 228 -4.47 15.25 -4.26
N ILE A 229 -3.65 14.24 -3.96
CA ILE A 229 -2.44 14.40 -3.14
C ILE A 229 -1.41 15.31 -3.83
N THR A 230 -1.25 15.18 -5.15
CA THR A 230 -0.25 15.92 -5.93
C THR A 230 -0.65 17.38 -6.17
N SER A 231 -1.96 17.63 -6.34
CA SER A 231 -2.53 18.98 -6.51
C SER A 231 -2.64 19.72 -5.18
N ALA A 232 -2.74 19.01 -4.06
CA ALA A 232 -2.69 19.57 -2.72
C ALA A 232 -1.26 19.97 -2.31
N ALA A 233 -0.87 21.16 -2.75
CA ALA A 233 0.11 22.06 -2.14
C ALA A 233 1.63 21.83 -2.34
N ASP A 234 2.29 22.99 -2.41
CA ASP A 234 3.73 23.20 -2.48
C ASP A 234 4.43 22.62 -1.23
N LEU A 235 5.08 21.47 -1.39
CA LEU A 235 5.78 20.70 -0.35
C LEU A 235 7.11 21.34 0.09
N SER A 236 7.12 22.66 0.32
CA SER A 236 8.28 23.34 0.88
C SER A 236 8.47 22.90 2.34
N THR A 237 9.54 22.16 2.60
CA THR A 237 9.83 21.67 3.95
C THR A 237 10.30 22.78 4.88
N PRO A 238 10.19 22.60 6.22
CA PRO A 238 10.71 23.57 7.18
C PRO A 238 12.17 23.94 6.92
N LEU A 239 13.04 22.97 6.58
CA LEU A 239 14.42 23.22 6.17
C LEU A 239 14.52 24.09 4.92
N THR A 240 13.76 23.79 3.85
CA THR A 240 13.77 24.60 2.63
C THR A 240 13.30 26.03 2.90
N LYS A 241 12.26 26.21 3.73
CA LYS A 241 11.79 27.54 4.16
C LYS A 241 12.86 28.30 4.95
N LYS A 242 13.54 27.64 5.88
CA LYS A 242 14.64 28.24 6.65
C LYS A 242 15.85 28.59 5.78
N ILE A 243 16.23 27.73 4.85
CA ILE A 243 17.30 28.01 3.88
C ILE A 243 16.91 29.20 3.01
N ALA A 244 15.69 29.26 2.49
CA ALA A 244 15.24 30.40 1.68
C ALA A 244 15.27 31.72 2.47
N ALA A 245 14.83 31.71 3.74
CA ALA A 245 14.93 32.87 4.63
C ALA A 245 16.39 33.28 4.90
N PHE A 246 17.26 32.30 5.17
CA PHE A 246 18.69 32.52 5.37
C PHE A 246 19.37 33.07 4.12
N SER A 247 19.12 32.50 2.94
CA SER A 247 19.61 32.97 1.66
C SER A 247 19.16 34.40 1.36
N LYS A 248 17.92 34.76 1.69
CA LYS A 248 17.41 36.13 1.53
C LYS A 248 18.12 37.10 2.48
N LEU A 249 18.33 36.73 3.73
CA LEU A 249 19.07 37.55 4.69
C LEU A 249 20.52 37.78 4.23
N LEU A 250 21.18 36.72 3.78
CA LEU A 250 22.57 36.74 3.34
C LEU A 250 22.73 37.56 2.05
N LEU A 251 21.77 37.44 1.11
CA LEU A 251 21.70 38.30 -0.08
C LEU A 251 21.61 39.79 0.28
N ILE A 252 20.73 40.15 1.22
CA ILE A 252 20.57 41.55 1.67
C ILE A 252 21.89 42.05 2.31
N ALA A 253 22.54 41.23 3.13
CA ALA A 253 23.81 41.57 3.75
C ALA A 253 24.94 41.76 2.72
N ILE A 254 25.05 40.88 1.72
CA ILE A 254 26.02 40.99 0.63
C ILE A 254 25.80 42.28 -0.16
N LEU A 255 24.56 42.56 -0.56
CA LEU A 255 24.22 43.77 -1.31
C LEU A 255 24.54 45.05 -0.52
N PHE A 256 24.23 45.05 0.78
CA PHE A 256 24.57 46.17 1.65
C PHE A 256 26.09 46.39 1.74
N LEU A 257 26.87 45.33 1.96
CA LEU A 257 28.33 45.42 2.04
C LEU A 257 28.96 45.83 0.71
N ALA A 258 28.46 45.31 -0.42
CA ALA A 258 28.89 45.69 -1.75
C ALA A 258 28.61 47.17 -2.03
N ALA A 259 27.40 47.65 -1.73
CA ALA A 259 27.02 49.05 -1.89
C ALA A 259 27.83 49.97 -0.96
N ALA A 260 28.06 49.56 0.30
CA ALA A 260 28.88 50.31 1.25
C ALA A 260 30.33 50.41 0.77
N THR A 261 30.89 49.31 0.26
CA THR A 261 32.26 49.26 -0.27
C THR A 261 32.40 50.20 -1.47
N PHE A 262 31.45 50.14 -2.41
CA PHE A 262 31.38 51.03 -3.56
C PHE A 262 31.30 52.50 -3.15
N ALA A 263 30.40 52.85 -2.22
CA ALA A 263 30.21 54.22 -1.75
C ALA A 263 31.44 54.77 -1.03
N VAL A 264 32.10 53.97 -0.18
CA VAL A 264 33.32 54.38 0.53
C VAL A 264 34.47 54.58 -0.45
N GLY A 265 34.62 53.72 -1.46
CA GLY A 265 35.64 53.88 -2.49
C GLY A 265 35.46 55.14 -3.31
N LEU A 266 34.24 55.41 -3.76
CA LEU A 266 33.90 56.68 -4.43
C LEU A 266 34.21 57.90 -3.53
N TRP A 267 33.89 57.82 -2.24
CA TRP A 267 34.19 58.90 -1.31
C TRP A 267 35.70 59.12 -1.10
N ARG A 268 36.50 58.06 -1.22
CA ARG A 268 37.98 58.14 -1.20
C ARG A 268 38.59 58.65 -2.51
N GLY A 269 37.79 58.84 -3.56
CA GLY A 269 38.24 59.33 -4.86
C GLY A 269 38.74 58.23 -5.80
N GLU A 270 38.46 56.95 -5.49
CA GLU A 270 38.79 55.83 -6.38
C GLU A 270 37.92 55.84 -7.65
N ASN A 271 38.40 55.19 -8.70
CA ASN A 271 37.66 55.06 -9.96
C ASN A 271 36.36 54.26 -9.74
N ALA A 272 35.25 54.77 -10.27
CA ALA A 272 33.95 54.12 -10.19
C ALA A 272 33.94 52.71 -10.80
N VAL A 273 34.72 52.48 -11.87
CA VAL A 273 34.84 51.16 -12.51
C VAL A 273 35.56 50.19 -11.58
N ASP A 274 36.73 50.56 -11.07
CA ASP A 274 37.51 49.73 -10.14
C ASP A 274 36.71 49.40 -8.86
N MET A 275 35.95 50.37 -8.36
CA MET A 275 35.08 50.16 -7.19
C MET A 275 33.88 49.27 -7.48
N PHE A 276 33.30 49.36 -8.69
CA PHE A 276 32.26 48.45 -9.13
C PHE A 276 32.79 47.02 -9.21
N MET A 277 33.98 46.85 -9.78
CA MET A 277 34.68 45.56 -9.86
C MET A 277 34.97 44.97 -8.49
N ALA A 278 35.45 45.78 -7.55
CA ALA A 278 35.66 45.34 -6.17
C ALA A 278 34.35 44.91 -5.48
N ALA A 279 33.25 45.63 -5.71
CA ALA A 279 31.94 45.29 -5.16
C ALA A 279 31.38 43.98 -5.74
N VAL A 280 31.55 43.76 -7.04
CA VAL A 280 31.18 42.50 -7.71
C VAL A 280 32.03 41.34 -7.19
N ALA A 281 33.35 41.51 -7.09
CA ALA A 281 34.26 40.48 -6.57
C ALA A 281 33.93 40.08 -5.12
N LEU A 282 33.62 41.07 -4.27
CA LEU A 282 33.13 40.83 -2.90
C LEU A 282 31.83 40.05 -2.92
N ALA A 283 30.87 40.47 -3.75
CA ALA A 283 29.57 39.83 -3.84
C ALA A 283 29.71 38.36 -4.25
N VAL A 284 30.54 38.04 -5.25
CA VAL A 284 30.83 36.67 -5.71
C VAL A 284 31.48 35.83 -4.62
N GLY A 285 32.55 36.33 -4.02
CA GLY A 285 33.31 35.58 -3.02
C GLY A 285 32.52 35.26 -1.75
N ALA A 286 31.47 36.05 -1.46
CA ALA A 286 30.62 35.86 -0.29
C ALA A 286 29.47 34.87 -0.51
N ILE A 287 29.23 34.36 -1.73
CA ILE A 287 28.10 33.47 -2.02
C ILE A 287 28.40 32.07 -1.49
N PRO A 288 27.53 31.48 -0.63
CA PRO A 288 27.70 30.12 -0.15
C PRO A 288 27.16 29.11 -1.19
N GLU A 289 27.82 29.01 -2.34
CA GLU A 289 27.42 28.13 -3.45
C GLU A 289 27.45 26.65 -3.07
N GLY A 290 28.28 26.29 -2.08
CA GLY A 290 28.33 24.94 -1.54
C GLY A 290 27.10 24.57 -0.69
N LEU A 291 26.26 25.52 -0.27
CA LEU A 291 25.17 25.26 0.67
C LEU A 291 24.04 24.37 0.10
N PRO A 292 23.47 24.65 -1.10
CA PRO A 292 22.44 23.78 -1.68
C PRO A 292 22.94 22.35 -1.95
N ALA A 293 24.19 22.25 -2.41
CA ALA A 293 24.86 20.99 -2.66
C ALA A 293 25.08 20.19 -1.37
N ALA A 294 25.60 20.85 -0.32
CA ALA A 294 25.81 20.23 0.98
C ALA A 294 24.50 19.67 1.56
N VAL A 295 23.43 20.46 1.53
CA VAL A 295 22.10 20.04 2.01
C VAL A 295 21.59 18.82 1.24
N THR A 296 21.69 18.84 -0.09
CA THR A 296 21.24 17.73 -0.96
C THR A 296 22.04 16.45 -0.69
N ILE A 297 23.37 16.57 -0.56
CA ILE A 297 24.26 15.44 -0.24
C ILE A 297 23.93 14.88 1.15
N THR A 298 23.74 15.73 2.15
CA THR A 298 23.38 15.30 3.51
C THR A 298 22.03 14.58 3.53
N LEU A 299 21.02 15.10 2.83
CA LEU A 299 19.70 14.43 2.71
C LEU A 299 19.83 13.09 1.98
N ALA A 300 20.60 13.01 0.90
CA ALA A 300 20.83 11.76 0.16
C ALA A 300 21.53 10.68 1.02
N ILE A 301 22.51 11.07 1.85
CA ILE A 301 23.12 10.16 2.84
C ILE A 301 22.07 9.68 3.85
N GLY A 302 21.18 10.56 4.30
CA GLY A 302 20.04 10.23 5.16
C GLY A 302 19.10 9.20 4.52
N VAL A 303 18.70 9.42 3.27
CA VAL A 303 17.88 8.48 2.49
C VAL A 303 18.56 7.11 2.39
N ASN A 304 19.85 7.06 2.07
CA ASN A 304 20.57 5.79 1.95
C ASN A 304 20.64 5.04 3.29
N ARG A 305 20.81 5.75 4.41
CA ARG A 305 20.75 5.14 5.76
C ARG A 305 19.37 4.59 6.10
N MET A 306 18.29 5.29 5.72
CA MET A 306 16.91 4.82 5.91
C MET A 306 16.60 3.60 5.04
N ALA A 307 17.05 3.59 3.78
CA ALA A 307 16.87 2.47 2.86
C ALA A 307 17.53 1.19 3.38
N LYS A 308 18.74 1.28 3.97
CA LYS A 308 19.40 0.15 4.66
C LYS A 308 18.60 -0.41 5.84
N LYS A 309 17.70 0.38 6.42
CA LYS A 309 16.75 -0.04 7.47
C LYS A 309 15.37 -0.41 6.90
N LYS A 310 15.29 -0.75 5.61
CA LYS A 310 14.06 -1.10 4.90
C LYS A 310 13.01 0.02 4.81
N ALA A 311 13.40 1.29 5.03
CA ALA A 311 12.53 2.45 4.86
C ALA A 311 12.90 3.21 3.57
N ILE A 312 12.05 3.10 2.54
CA ILE A 312 12.31 3.67 1.21
C ILE A 312 11.72 5.08 1.11
N ILE A 313 12.58 6.09 0.93
CA ILE A 313 12.18 7.48 0.81
C ILE A 313 12.10 7.89 -0.67
N ARG A 314 10.91 8.28 -1.13
CA ARG A 314 10.66 8.68 -2.53
C ARG A 314 11.02 10.14 -2.84
N LYS A 315 11.08 11.01 -1.84
CA LYS A 315 11.40 12.45 -1.98
C LYS A 315 12.44 12.84 -0.94
N LEU A 316 13.60 13.39 -1.35
CA LEU A 316 14.68 13.80 -0.43
C LEU A 316 14.22 14.66 0.76
N PRO A 317 13.32 15.65 0.59
CA PRO A 317 12.89 16.48 1.70
C PRO A 317 12.11 15.73 2.79
N ALA A 318 11.53 14.55 2.48
CA ALA A 318 10.75 13.77 3.42
C ALA A 318 11.56 13.23 4.62
N VAL A 319 12.90 13.08 4.47
CA VAL A 319 13.78 12.70 5.58
C VAL A 319 13.73 13.72 6.71
N GLU A 320 13.70 15.01 6.36
CA GLU A 320 13.61 16.09 7.35
C GLU A 320 12.19 16.25 7.90
N THR A 321 11.17 16.03 7.06
CA THR A 321 9.78 16.06 7.50
C THR A 321 9.52 15.02 8.59
N LEU A 322 10.01 13.80 8.44
CA LEU A 322 9.95 12.77 9.49
C LEU A 322 10.63 13.20 10.78
N GLY A 323 11.80 13.83 10.69
CA GLY A 323 12.54 14.33 11.87
C GLY A 323 11.89 15.54 12.56
N SER A 324 11.03 16.27 11.86
CA SER A 324 10.31 17.44 12.36
C SER A 324 8.81 17.19 12.59
N THR A 325 8.37 15.94 12.46
CA THR A 325 6.97 15.54 12.66
C THR A 325 6.58 15.68 14.14
N THR A 326 5.52 16.43 14.41
CA THR A 326 4.96 16.61 15.77
C THR A 326 3.67 15.83 16.00
N VAL A 327 2.98 15.45 14.93
CA VAL A 327 1.72 14.70 14.96
C VAL A 327 1.81 13.57 13.93
N ILE A 328 1.57 12.34 14.39
CA ILE A 328 1.49 11.16 13.52
C ILE A 328 0.01 10.77 13.41
N CYS A 329 -0.57 10.99 12.24
CA CYS A 329 -1.85 10.39 11.89
C CYS A 329 -1.57 9.01 11.29
N SER A 330 -1.96 7.96 12.00
CA SER A 330 -1.72 6.58 11.56
C SER A 330 -3.03 5.94 11.18
N ASP A 331 -3.03 5.24 10.05
CA ASP A 331 -4.09 4.27 9.76
C ASP A 331 -3.97 3.07 10.73
N LYS A 332 -5.07 2.36 10.95
CA LYS A 332 -5.13 1.17 11.82
C LYS A 332 -4.71 -0.08 11.05
N THR A 333 -5.42 -0.37 9.97
CA THR A 333 -5.29 -1.61 9.21
C THR A 333 -3.97 -1.64 8.45
N GLY A 334 -3.19 -2.72 8.57
CA GLY A 334 -1.92 -2.88 7.84
C GLY A 334 -0.80 -1.90 8.24
N THR A 335 -1.07 -0.98 9.18
CA THR A 335 -0.09 -0.02 9.71
C THR A 335 0.15 -0.24 11.20
N LEU A 336 -0.89 -0.20 12.04
CA LEU A 336 -0.80 -0.54 13.47
C LEU A 336 -1.07 -2.03 13.71
N THR A 337 -1.91 -2.63 12.88
CA THR A 337 -2.26 -4.05 12.92
C THR A 337 -1.56 -4.81 11.80
N GLU A 338 -1.33 -6.11 12.00
CA GLU A 338 -0.68 -6.97 10.99
C GLU A 338 -1.59 -7.32 9.80
N ASN A 339 -2.84 -6.84 9.77
CA ASN A 339 -3.86 -7.23 8.79
C ASN A 339 -4.05 -8.76 8.69
N GLN A 340 -3.93 -9.44 9.84
CA GLN A 340 -4.07 -10.89 9.96
C GLN A 340 -5.08 -11.20 11.07
N MET A 341 -6.08 -12.05 10.77
CA MET A 341 -7.07 -12.47 11.76
C MET A 341 -6.40 -13.41 12.76
N THR A 342 -6.63 -13.24 14.05
CA THR A 342 -6.00 -14.09 15.07
C THR A 342 -6.98 -14.38 16.19
N VAL A 343 -7.05 -15.62 16.63
CA VAL A 343 -7.82 -15.99 17.83
C VAL A 343 -7.13 -15.36 19.04
N LYS A 344 -7.88 -14.60 19.83
CA LYS A 344 -7.40 -13.95 21.06
C LYS A 344 -7.94 -14.60 22.33
N LYS A 345 -9.14 -15.17 22.27
CA LYS A 345 -9.79 -15.83 23.41
C LYS A 345 -10.49 -17.11 23.00
N ILE A 346 -10.50 -18.10 23.89
CA ILE A 346 -11.26 -19.35 23.76
C ILE A 346 -12.05 -19.53 25.06
N PHE A 347 -13.34 -19.81 24.95
CA PHE A 347 -14.19 -20.12 26.10
C PHE A 347 -14.73 -21.54 25.97
N THR A 348 -14.47 -22.38 26.97
CA THR A 348 -14.95 -23.76 27.02
C THR A 348 -15.00 -24.26 28.46
N ALA A 349 -15.98 -25.11 28.80
CA ALA A 349 -16.16 -25.66 30.16
C ALA A 349 -16.10 -24.61 31.30
N ASN A 350 -16.74 -23.44 31.11
CA ASN A 350 -16.71 -22.27 32.02
C ASN A 350 -15.33 -21.61 32.21
N ASN A 351 -14.32 -22.04 31.47
CA ASN A 351 -12.98 -21.48 31.53
C ASN A 351 -12.74 -20.54 30.35
N MET A 352 -12.08 -19.43 30.63
CA MET A 352 -11.60 -18.48 29.62
C MET A 352 -10.09 -18.67 29.45
N TYR A 353 -9.66 -18.84 28.21
CA TYR A 353 -8.26 -18.97 27.83
C TYR A 353 -7.86 -17.79 26.95
N ASP A 354 -6.74 -17.14 27.29
CA ASP A 354 -6.15 -16.10 26.46
C ASP A 354 -5.13 -16.70 25.50
N VAL A 355 -5.04 -16.17 24.29
CA VAL A 355 -4.14 -16.64 23.25
C VAL A 355 -3.13 -15.54 22.91
N GLU A 356 -1.86 -15.79 23.22
CA GLU A 356 -0.77 -14.88 22.88
C GLU A 356 -0.15 -15.20 21.52
N GLY A 357 0.61 -14.25 20.98
CA GLY A 357 1.18 -14.30 19.64
C GLY A 357 0.35 -13.51 18.62
N ASN A 358 0.99 -13.14 17.52
CA ASN A 358 0.41 -12.36 16.43
C ASN A 358 0.63 -13.08 15.10
N GLY A 359 -0.26 -12.79 14.16
CA GLY A 359 -0.24 -13.33 12.82
C GLY A 359 -0.50 -14.83 12.75
N TYR A 360 -0.07 -15.44 11.64
CA TYR A 360 -0.37 -16.84 11.32
C TYR A 360 0.69 -17.85 11.77
N ALA A 361 1.78 -17.39 12.38
CA ALA A 361 2.76 -18.29 12.98
C ALA A 361 2.10 -19.09 14.12
N PRO A 362 2.14 -20.44 14.10
CA PRO A 362 1.57 -21.29 15.16
C PRO A 362 2.47 -21.31 16.40
N GLU A 363 2.90 -20.14 16.84
CA GLU A 363 3.79 -19.92 17.98
C GLU A 363 3.12 -18.99 19.01
N GLY A 364 3.40 -19.23 20.29
CA GLY A 364 2.86 -18.46 21.40
C GLY A 364 2.03 -19.32 22.36
N PRO A 365 2.03 -19.00 23.66
CA PRO A 365 1.32 -19.80 24.65
C PRO A 365 -0.19 -19.55 24.62
N LEU A 366 -0.96 -20.58 24.97
CA LEU A 366 -2.29 -20.41 25.51
C LEU A 366 -2.16 -20.21 27.03
N LEU A 367 -2.91 -19.26 27.58
CA LEU A 367 -2.89 -18.91 28.99
C LEU A 367 -4.23 -19.26 29.65
N TYR A 368 -4.16 -19.81 30.86
CA TYR A 368 -5.30 -19.97 31.76
C TYR A 368 -4.99 -19.23 33.06
N GLU A 369 -5.85 -18.28 33.47
CA GLU A 369 -5.63 -17.41 34.64
C GLU A 369 -4.24 -16.73 34.63
N GLY A 370 -3.78 -16.30 33.45
CA GLY A 370 -2.48 -15.66 33.25
C GLY A 370 -1.26 -16.59 33.31
N LYS A 371 -1.46 -17.91 33.43
CA LYS A 371 -0.39 -18.93 33.43
C LYS A 371 -0.38 -19.72 32.14
N ARG A 372 0.82 -19.98 31.61
CA ARG A 372 1.02 -20.81 30.42
C ARG A 372 0.49 -22.23 30.67
N LEU A 373 -0.36 -22.70 29.76
CA LEU A 373 -0.82 -24.08 29.75
C LEU A 373 0.34 -25.06 29.49
N GLY A 374 0.27 -26.22 30.12
CA GLY A 374 1.20 -27.33 29.90
C GLY A 374 0.91 -28.07 28.59
N GLU A 375 1.66 -29.15 28.33
CA GLU A 375 1.50 -29.98 27.12
C GLU A 375 0.18 -30.77 27.09
N VAL A 376 -0.40 -31.06 28.26
CA VAL A 376 -1.67 -31.78 28.37
C VAL A 376 -2.80 -30.76 28.43
N LEU A 377 -3.64 -30.78 27.40
CA LEU A 377 -4.84 -29.95 27.30
C LEU A 377 -6.00 -30.62 28.03
N SER A 378 -6.89 -29.83 28.62
CA SER A 378 -8.18 -30.35 29.09
C SER A 378 -9.02 -30.79 27.90
N PHE A 379 -9.74 -31.92 28.03
CA PHE A 379 -10.59 -32.47 26.99
C PHE A 379 -11.49 -31.43 26.28
N PRO A 380 -12.24 -30.54 26.97
CA PRO A 380 -13.09 -29.55 26.30
C PRO A 380 -12.33 -28.56 25.42
N LEU A 381 -11.11 -28.19 25.82
CA LEU A 381 -10.23 -27.30 25.06
C LEU A 381 -9.67 -28.02 23.83
N GLN A 382 -9.22 -29.25 24.00
CA GLN A 382 -8.73 -30.07 22.89
C GLN A 382 -9.82 -30.27 21.84
N GLU A 383 -11.05 -30.59 22.25
CA GLU A 383 -12.19 -30.77 21.35
C GLU A 383 -12.58 -29.48 20.63
N THR A 384 -12.55 -28.33 21.32
CA THR A 384 -12.81 -27.03 20.69
C THR A 384 -11.77 -26.71 19.61
N LEU A 385 -10.50 -27.01 19.89
CA LEU A 385 -9.41 -26.81 18.93
C LEU A 385 -9.48 -27.79 17.76
N LEU A 386 -9.84 -29.05 18.01
CA LEU A 386 -10.05 -30.06 16.98
C LEU A 386 -11.23 -29.69 16.07
N ALA A 387 -12.35 -29.22 16.63
CA ALA A 387 -13.47 -28.73 15.84
C ALA A 387 -13.04 -27.60 14.88
N GLY A 388 -12.24 -26.63 15.37
CA GLY A 388 -11.74 -25.53 14.54
C GLY A 388 -10.71 -25.95 13.49
N LEU A 389 -9.94 -27.00 13.76
CA LEU A 389 -8.92 -27.56 12.88
C LEU A 389 -9.51 -28.48 11.79
N LEU A 390 -10.48 -29.31 12.15
CA LEU A 390 -11.05 -30.36 11.30
C LEU A 390 -12.24 -29.87 10.48
N CYS A 391 -13.10 -29.04 11.05
CA CYS A 391 -14.16 -28.34 10.32
C CYS A 391 -13.54 -27.10 9.65
N ASN A 392 -12.69 -27.28 8.64
CA ASN A 392 -11.87 -26.22 8.06
C ASN A 392 -11.40 -26.56 6.64
N ASP A 393 -11.49 -25.61 5.71
CA ASP A 393 -11.07 -25.79 4.32
C ASP A 393 -9.83 -24.97 3.97
N SER A 394 -9.43 -24.05 4.84
CA SER A 394 -8.19 -23.29 4.71
C SER A 394 -6.94 -24.14 4.93
N ARG A 395 -5.81 -23.60 4.46
CA ARG A 395 -4.49 -24.20 4.69
C ARG A 395 -3.53 -23.14 5.21
N LEU A 396 -2.76 -23.55 6.21
CA LEU A 396 -1.65 -22.77 6.73
C LEU A 396 -0.36 -23.24 6.04
N ILE A 397 0.28 -22.35 5.29
CA ILE A 397 1.46 -22.64 4.47
C ILE A 397 2.65 -21.83 4.98
N GLN A 398 3.81 -22.46 4.99
CA GLN A 398 5.07 -21.80 5.31
C GLN A 398 5.91 -21.65 4.03
N GLU A 399 6.07 -20.42 3.55
CA GLU A 399 6.92 -20.06 2.40
C GLU A 399 8.02 -19.11 2.87
N GLU A 400 9.29 -19.42 2.58
CA GLU A 400 10.43 -18.53 2.89
C GLU A 400 10.47 -18.01 4.35
N ASN A 401 10.09 -18.86 5.32
CA ASN A 401 9.92 -18.53 6.76
C ASN A 401 8.77 -17.57 7.09
N LEU A 402 7.86 -17.29 6.17
CA LEU A 402 6.63 -16.54 6.39
C LEU A 402 5.43 -17.50 6.36
N TRP A 403 4.55 -17.34 7.35
CA TRP A 403 3.30 -18.08 7.42
C TRP A 403 2.21 -17.33 6.66
N ARG A 404 1.52 -18.03 5.77
CA ARG A 404 0.41 -17.52 4.96
C ARG A 404 -0.78 -18.45 5.06
N ILE A 405 -1.97 -17.89 4.95
CA ILE A 405 -3.21 -18.66 4.80
C ILE A 405 -3.59 -18.69 3.33
N GLU A 406 -3.89 -19.87 2.83
CA GLU A 406 -4.72 -20.06 1.64
C GLU A 406 -6.15 -20.37 2.09
N GLY A 407 -7.10 -19.49 1.81
CA GLY A 407 -8.50 -19.62 2.20
C GLY A 407 -8.98 -18.48 3.10
N ASP A 408 -10.03 -18.73 3.87
CA ASP A 408 -10.63 -17.73 4.77
C ASP A 408 -9.68 -17.40 5.95
N PRO A 409 -9.44 -16.10 6.25
CA PRO A 409 -8.58 -15.67 7.36
C PRO A 409 -9.05 -16.14 8.75
N THR A 410 -10.36 -16.22 8.98
CA THR A 410 -10.94 -16.70 10.24
C THR A 410 -10.65 -18.17 10.42
N GLU A 411 -10.80 -18.95 9.35
CA GLU A 411 -10.48 -20.36 9.34
C GLU A 411 -9.00 -20.63 9.59
N GLY A 412 -8.09 -19.92 8.92
CA GLY A 412 -6.68 -20.14 9.19
C GLY A 412 -6.23 -19.62 10.57
N ALA A 413 -6.92 -18.64 11.16
CA ALA A 413 -6.72 -18.30 12.57
C ALA A 413 -7.03 -19.48 13.53
N LEU A 414 -8.06 -20.29 13.20
CA LEU A 414 -8.40 -21.52 13.95
C LEU A 414 -7.31 -22.60 13.79
N ILE A 415 -6.76 -22.76 12.57
CA ILE A 415 -5.62 -23.65 12.32
C ILE A 415 -4.40 -23.20 13.12
N THR A 416 -4.08 -21.90 13.09
CA THR A 416 -2.94 -21.33 13.81
C THR A 416 -3.04 -21.56 15.31
N VAL A 417 -4.21 -21.35 15.93
CA VAL A 417 -4.35 -21.57 17.39
C VAL A 417 -4.32 -23.06 17.77
N ALA A 418 -4.84 -23.96 16.93
CA ALA A 418 -4.67 -25.40 17.13
C ALA A 418 -3.19 -25.82 17.06
N GLY A 419 -2.43 -25.23 16.12
CA GLY A 419 -0.98 -25.40 16.01
C GLY A 419 -0.21 -24.95 17.24
N LYS A 420 -0.60 -23.81 17.86
CA LYS A 420 0.00 -23.34 19.14
C LYS A 420 -0.18 -24.33 20.29
N ALA A 421 -1.22 -25.14 20.23
CA ALA A 421 -1.52 -26.20 21.20
C ALA A 421 -0.89 -27.56 20.84
N GLY A 422 -0.07 -27.62 19.78
CA GLY A 422 0.62 -28.83 19.34
C GLY A 422 -0.21 -29.75 18.42
N LEU A 423 -1.42 -29.33 18.03
CA LEU A 423 -2.27 -30.08 17.10
C LEU A 423 -1.88 -29.73 15.66
N THR A 424 -1.54 -30.75 14.85
CA THR A 424 -1.19 -30.54 13.44
C THR A 424 -2.29 -31.04 12.51
N PRO A 425 -2.56 -30.34 11.38
CA PRO A 425 -3.56 -30.75 10.41
C PRO A 425 -3.35 -32.19 9.92
N ASP A 426 -2.11 -32.58 9.64
CA ASP A 426 -1.78 -33.89 9.09
C ASP A 426 -2.10 -35.03 10.07
N LYS A 427 -1.78 -34.84 11.36
CA LYS A 427 -2.09 -35.83 12.39
C LYS A 427 -3.60 -35.91 12.63
N ALA A 428 -4.26 -34.77 12.79
CA ALA A 428 -5.70 -34.73 13.04
C ALA A 428 -6.50 -35.39 11.90
N LYS A 429 -6.12 -35.15 10.63
CA LYS A 429 -6.75 -35.79 9.46
C LYS A 429 -6.42 -37.28 9.33
N ALA A 430 -5.24 -37.70 9.78
CA ALA A 430 -4.87 -39.11 9.80
C ALA A 430 -5.65 -39.89 10.87
N ASP A 431 -5.82 -39.29 12.06
CA ASP A 431 -6.51 -39.92 13.18
C ASP A 431 -8.03 -39.91 12.98
N THR A 432 -8.57 -38.81 12.44
CA THR A 432 -10.01 -38.60 12.22
C THR A 432 -10.34 -38.16 10.79
N PRO A 433 -10.31 -39.06 9.79
CA PRO A 433 -10.49 -38.68 8.40
C PRO A 433 -11.91 -38.15 8.13
N ARG A 434 -11.99 -37.10 7.32
CA ARG A 434 -13.27 -36.49 6.90
C ARG A 434 -13.98 -37.43 5.92
N LEU A 435 -15.23 -37.76 6.21
CA LEU A 435 -16.11 -38.59 5.40
C LEU A 435 -17.05 -37.77 4.50
N ASP A 436 -17.56 -36.64 5.02
CA ASP A 436 -18.52 -35.78 4.30
C ASP A 436 -18.47 -34.34 4.84
N GLU A 437 -19.06 -33.39 4.12
CA GLU A 437 -19.08 -31.97 4.49
C GLU A 437 -20.32 -31.21 4.03
N ILE A 438 -20.68 -30.20 4.85
CA ILE A 438 -21.56 -29.10 4.48
C ILE A 438 -20.68 -27.84 4.50
N PRO A 439 -20.31 -27.28 3.34
CA PRO A 439 -19.47 -26.10 3.27
C PRO A 439 -20.20 -24.89 3.86
N PHE A 440 -19.43 -23.88 4.28
CA PHE A 440 -20.02 -22.65 4.81
C PHE A 440 -20.80 -21.90 3.72
N GLU A 441 -22.07 -21.61 4.00
CA GLU A 441 -22.90 -20.72 3.20
C GLU A 441 -23.48 -19.61 4.07
N SER A 442 -23.47 -18.36 3.58
CA SER A 442 -23.96 -17.21 4.35
C SER A 442 -25.44 -17.33 4.76
N GLU A 443 -26.26 -18.06 3.99
CA GLU A 443 -27.67 -18.30 4.31
C GLU A 443 -27.83 -19.22 5.53
N ARG A 444 -26.91 -20.18 5.70
CA ARG A 444 -26.92 -21.15 6.82
C ARG A 444 -26.15 -20.63 8.02
N GLN A 445 -25.10 -19.84 7.77
CA GLN A 445 -24.20 -19.26 8.77
C GLN A 445 -23.42 -20.31 9.61
N PHE A 446 -23.28 -21.53 9.11
CA PHE A 446 -22.44 -22.58 9.70
C PHE A 446 -21.79 -23.45 8.63
N MET A 447 -20.73 -24.16 9.03
CA MET A 447 -20.07 -25.24 8.30
C MET A 447 -20.13 -26.50 9.17
N ALA A 448 -20.26 -27.69 8.57
CA ALA A 448 -20.21 -28.96 9.27
C ALA A 448 -19.36 -29.98 8.53
N THR A 449 -18.63 -30.83 9.24
CA THR A 449 -17.82 -31.91 8.65
C THR A 449 -18.01 -33.20 9.44
N LEU A 450 -18.25 -34.30 8.73
CA LEU A 450 -18.40 -35.65 9.30
C LEU A 450 -17.04 -36.35 9.31
N HIS A 451 -16.67 -36.98 10.42
CA HIS A 451 -15.38 -37.64 10.61
C HIS A 451 -15.55 -39.06 11.16
N ASP A 452 -14.70 -39.97 10.67
CA ASP A 452 -14.54 -41.32 11.22
C ASP A 452 -13.58 -41.26 12.42
N THR A 453 -13.95 -41.87 13.54
CA THR A 453 -13.12 -41.90 14.75
C THR A 453 -12.18 -43.10 14.82
N LYS A 454 -12.28 -44.06 13.87
CA LYS A 454 -11.51 -45.31 13.74
C LYS A 454 -11.53 -46.28 14.94
N ASN A 455 -11.76 -45.78 16.15
CA ASN A 455 -11.65 -46.49 17.43
C ASN A 455 -12.97 -46.54 18.21
N ASP A 456 -13.95 -45.68 17.90
CA ASP A 456 -15.31 -45.74 18.43
C ASP A 456 -16.27 -46.24 17.33
N ASP A 457 -17.31 -46.97 17.69
CA ASP A 457 -18.38 -47.41 16.77
C ASP A 457 -19.26 -46.22 16.25
N GLU A 458 -18.85 -44.97 16.51
CA GLU A 458 -19.61 -43.75 16.20
C GLU A 458 -18.77 -42.71 15.44
N ASN A 459 -19.37 -42.10 14.42
CA ASN A 459 -18.80 -40.97 13.68
C ASN A 459 -19.06 -39.66 14.44
N ILE A 460 -18.16 -38.67 14.28
CA ILE A 460 -18.30 -37.34 14.90
C ILE A 460 -18.60 -36.29 13.84
N ILE A 461 -19.48 -35.32 14.15
CA ILE A 461 -19.77 -34.18 13.27
C ILE A 461 -19.27 -32.91 13.92
N TYR A 462 -18.17 -32.34 13.43
CA TYR A 462 -17.74 -31.01 13.88
C TYR A 462 -18.51 -29.92 13.16
N VAL A 463 -18.97 -28.92 13.90
CA VAL A 463 -19.71 -27.78 13.37
C VAL A 463 -19.09 -26.49 13.87
N LYS A 464 -18.95 -25.48 13.00
CA LYS A 464 -18.59 -24.12 13.39
C LYS A 464 -19.52 -23.10 12.73
N GLY A 465 -19.84 -22.01 13.41
CA GLY A 465 -20.71 -21.00 12.83
C GLY A 465 -21.05 -19.83 13.73
N ALA A 466 -22.08 -19.08 13.32
CA ALA A 466 -22.68 -18.04 14.13
C ALA A 466 -23.19 -18.62 15.45
N VAL A 467 -22.92 -17.91 16.54
CA VAL A 467 -23.23 -18.37 17.91
C VAL A 467 -24.68 -18.81 18.03
N GLU A 468 -25.61 -17.98 17.55
CA GLU A 468 -27.05 -18.23 17.68
C GLU A 468 -27.47 -19.51 16.95
N LYS A 469 -26.91 -19.78 15.77
CA LYS A 469 -27.22 -20.98 14.97
C LYS A 469 -26.71 -22.25 15.63
N ILE A 470 -25.51 -22.21 16.19
CA ILE A 470 -24.95 -23.36 16.88
C ILE A 470 -25.70 -23.62 18.18
N LEU A 471 -26.00 -22.57 18.96
CA LEU A 471 -26.77 -22.71 20.20
C LEU A 471 -28.19 -23.24 19.97
N ASP A 472 -28.84 -22.90 18.86
CA ASP A 472 -30.16 -23.46 18.49
C ASP A 472 -30.09 -24.96 18.15
N ALA A 473 -28.93 -25.47 17.76
CA ALA A 473 -28.71 -26.86 17.38
C ALA A 473 -28.16 -27.73 18.53
N CYS A 474 -27.79 -27.14 19.68
CA CYS A 474 -27.16 -27.85 20.80
C CYS A 474 -28.09 -27.93 22.03
N SER A 475 -28.22 -29.13 22.61
CA SER A 475 -28.90 -29.34 23.90
C SER A 475 -27.96 -29.27 25.10
N ASP A 476 -26.70 -29.63 24.92
CA ASP A 476 -25.72 -29.84 25.98
C ASP A 476 -24.38 -29.18 25.64
N ASN A 477 -23.55 -28.95 26.66
CA ASN A 477 -22.15 -28.54 26.50
C ASN A 477 -21.20 -29.57 27.14
N ILE A 478 -19.95 -29.58 26.66
CA ILE A 478 -18.90 -30.48 27.14
C ILE A 478 -18.14 -29.80 28.28
N TYR A 479 -18.16 -30.41 29.47
CA TYR A 479 -17.40 -29.94 30.63
C TYR A 479 -16.17 -30.79 30.93
N ILE A 480 -16.28 -32.11 30.72
CA ILE A 480 -15.21 -33.12 30.87
C ILE A 480 -15.48 -34.29 29.90
N GLU A 481 -14.54 -35.23 29.76
CA GLU A 481 -14.60 -36.36 28.82
C GLU A 481 -15.92 -37.15 28.86
N GLU A 482 -16.46 -37.42 30.04
CA GLU A 482 -17.73 -38.14 30.25
C GLU A 482 -18.90 -37.25 30.75
N GLY A 483 -18.67 -35.93 30.87
CA GLY A 483 -19.60 -35.00 31.53
C GLY A 483 -20.22 -34.02 30.56
N ARG A 484 -21.48 -34.29 30.21
CA ARG A 484 -22.37 -33.34 29.52
C ARG A 484 -23.27 -32.66 30.55
N ALA A 485 -23.51 -31.37 30.39
CA ALA A 485 -24.53 -30.68 31.16
C ALA A 485 -25.45 -29.87 30.25
N ALA A 486 -26.65 -29.59 30.75
CA ALA A 486 -27.62 -28.78 30.05
C ALA A 486 -27.02 -27.41 29.72
N LEU A 487 -27.14 -27.03 28.45
CA LEU A 487 -26.60 -25.77 27.96
C LEU A 487 -27.35 -24.59 28.60
N ASN A 488 -26.64 -23.72 29.33
CA ASN A 488 -27.17 -22.46 29.83
C ASN A 488 -26.98 -21.36 28.76
N ARG A 489 -28.03 -21.14 27.96
CA ARG A 489 -28.00 -20.19 26.84
C ARG A 489 -27.71 -18.75 27.29
N ASP A 490 -28.30 -18.31 28.39
CA ASP A 490 -28.17 -16.93 28.86
C ASP A 490 -26.76 -16.62 29.34
N ASP A 491 -26.11 -17.57 30.04
CA ASP A 491 -24.71 -17.43 30.45
C ASP A 491 -23.77 -17.37 29.23
N LEU A 492 -23.96 -18.25 28.24
CA LEU A 492 -23.15 -18.25 27.01
C LEU A 492 -23.31 -16.96 26.21
N LEU A 493 -24.54 -16.46 26.06
CA LEU A 493 -24.78 -15.19 25.37
C LEU A 493 -24.14 -14.01 26.11
N SER A 494 -24.14 -14.01 27.46
CA SER A 494 -23.43 -13.00 28.24
C SER A 494 -21.91 -13.06 28.03
N ARG A 495 -21.33 -14.26 27.90
CA ARG A 495 -19.89 -14.41 27.56
C ARG A 495 -19.56 -13.94 26.16
N VAL A 496 -20.45 -14.19 25.20
CA VAL A 496 -20.32 -13.70 23.82
C VAL A 496 -20.36 -12.18 23.79
N GLU A 497 -21.28 -11.55 24.53
CA GLU A 497 -21.36 -10.09 24.65
C GLU A 497 -20.11 -9.50 25.32
N GLN A 498 -19.57 -10.17 26.34
CA GLN A 498 -18.30 -9.79 26.96
C GLN A 498 -17.16 -9.76 25.93
N MET A 499 -16.98 -10.84 25.15
CA MET A 499 -15.96 -10.87 24.10
C MET A 499 -16.19 -9.82 23.01
N ALA A 500 -17.45 -9.63 22.60
CA ALA A 500 -17.81 -8.64 21.57
C ALA A 500 -17.52 -7.20 22.02
N SER A 501 -17.70 -6.89 23.32
CA SER A 501 -17.39 -5.57 23.89
C SER A 501 -15.90 -5.21 23.83
N GLU A 502 -15.03 -6.22 23.71
CA GLU A 502 -13.58 -6.05 23.49
C GLU A 502 -13.21 -5.93 22.00
N GLY A 503 -14.21 -5.89 21.10
CA GLY A 503 -14.02 -5.82 19.65
C GLY A 503 -13.67 -7.16 19.00
N LEU A 504 -13.90 -8.28 19.69
CA LEU A 504 -13.65 -9.62 19.14
C LEU A 504 -14.83 -10.10 18.30
N ARG A 505 -14.51 -10.73 17.16
CA ARG A 505 -15.48 -11.55 16.41
C ARG A 505 -15.58 -12.92 17.08
N VAL A 506 -16.79 -13.32 17.45
CA VAL A 506 -17.05 -14.58 18.17
C VAL A 506 -17.65 -15.62 17.22
N LEU A 507 -17.16 -16.86 17.32
CA LEU A 507 -17.70 -18.04 16.64
C LEU A 507 -17.98 -19.12 17.68
N ALA A 508 -19.02 -19.92 17.44
CA ALA A 508 -19.29 -21.11 18.23
C ALA A 508 -18.81 -22.36 17.47
N LEU A 509 -18.32 -23.35 18.23
CA LEU A 509 -17.92 -24.66 17.74
C LEU A 509 -18.67 -25.74 18.54
N ALA A 510 -19.09 -26.79 17.86
CA ALA A 510 -19.81 -27.93 18.43
C ALA A 510 -19.34 -29.25 17.78
N ARG A 511 -19.70 -30.37 18.40
CA ARG A 511 -19.47 -31.72 17.90
C ARG A 511 -20.72 -32.59 18.01
#